data_AF-A0A532TNZ4-F1
#
_entry.id   AF-A0A532TNZ4-F1
#
_cell.length_a   1.000
_cell.length_b   1.000
_cell.length_c   1.000
_cell.angle_alpha   90.00
_cell.angle_beta   90.00
_cell.angle_gamma   90.00
#
_symmetry.space_group_name_H-M   'P 1'
#
loop_
_entity.id
_entity.type
_entity.pdbx_description
1 polymer ?
#
loop_
_entity_poly.entity_id
_entity_poly.type
_entity_poly.pdbx_seq_one_letter_code
_entity_poly.pdbx_strand_id
1 'polypeptide(L)'
;MFGGRKIQYKFRTYRSDAAPFFFFIDIFPLDLKIFDTPHAIALANHIKNNPVMPLPMRVDRVFNGESSILIRPNSPITFPLNESILGIINPVPFLQIGIENLLFFAEIRSQQRLFRSLKKEKVKEWWENTRYLYGNLHQVEEDFSAFLNAYLYTIIKAKINEDDITKAAIEYCEIINNICKERMITNKILVEIKDTQERVKLYREKTAKRRKRLSVVEKVEYHPELIDIEVFNFSDNGFPKQMDFKNSNLKNYGSIVAKYIPLLLYDDLQECMLQNLALLEKNEVALLNPSLLLENNVVLLLGSEKAESSDLHKYFWLSDLNEVNIEGILTSITQSINPKSDTRI
;
A
#
# COMPACT_ATOMS: atom_id res chain seq x y z
N MET A 1 26.41 6.60 38.80
CA MET A 1 25.19 5.80 38.50
C MET A 1 24.81 6.03 37.05
N PHE A 2 25.17 5.11 36.16
CA PHE A 2 24.71 5.15 34.77
C PHE A 2 23.26 4.64 34.77
N GLY A 3 22.31 5.55 34.57
CA GLY A 3 20.91 5.20 34.36
C GLY A 3 20.80 4.33 33.11
N GLY A 4 20.65 3.03 33.30
CA GLY A 4 20.43 2.09 32.21
C GLY A 4 19.21 2.54 31.41
N ARG A 5 19.41 2.93 30.15
CA ARG A 5 18.30 3.13 29.21
C ARG A 5 17.54 1.81 29.15
N LYS A 6 16.29 1.79 29.65
CA LYS A 6 15.39 0.65 29.46
C LYS A 6 15.34 0.34 27.96
N ILE A 7 15.73 -0.88 27.60
CA ILE A 7 15.66 -1.35 26.22
C ILE A 7 14.19 -1.25 25.78
N GLN A 8 13.92 -0.39 24.81
CA GLN A 8 12.57 -0.17 24.31
C GLN A 8 12.28 -1.24 23.25
N TYR A 9 11.45 -2.21 23.61
CA TYR A 9 11.09 -3.33 22.72
C TYR A 9 9.89 -2.99 21.81
N LYS A 10 9.92 -1.81 21.19
CA LYS A 10 8.88 -1.31 20.29
C LYS A 10 9.50 -0.41 19.24
N PHE A 11 8.87 -0.34 18.07
CA PHE A 11 9.19 0.70 17.10
C PHE A 11 8.66 2.04 17.60
N ARG A 12 9.36 3.12 17.25
CA ARG A 12 8.94 4.48 17.61
C ARG A 12 7.78 4.88 16.70
N THR A 13 6.67 5.26 17.31
CA THR A 13 5.47 5.79 16.63
C THR A 13 5.14 7.18 17.16
N TYR A 14 4.36 7.95 16.40
CA TYR A 14 3.90 9.27 16.81
C TYR A 14 2.37 9.23 16.98
N ARG A 15 1.88 9.68 18.14
CA ARG A 15 0.44 9.61 18.47
C ARG A 15 -0.45 10.37 17.49
N SER A 16 0.07 11.47 16.92
CA SER A 16 -0.67 12.28 15.94
C SER A 16 -0.60 11.76 14.52
N ASP A 17 0.28 10.79 14.23
CA ASP A 17 0.46 10.24 12.90
C ASP A 17 -0.61 9.20 12.60
N ALA A 18 -1.40 9.47 11.56
CA ALA A 18 -2.47 8.61 11.08
C ALA A 18 -1.95 7.36 10.36
N ALA A 19 -0.66 7.35 10.00
CA ALA A 19 0.03 6.21 9.39
C ALA A 19 -0.71 5.58 8.19
N PRO A 20 -1.09 6.36 7.16
CA PRO A 20 -1.76 5.79 6.01
C PRO A 20 -0.83 4.89 5.21
N PHE A 21 -1.39 3.89 4.54
CA PHE A 21 -0.69 2.99 3.61
C PHE A 21 -1.66 2.46 2.55
N PHE A 22 -1.12 2.03 1.41
CA PHE A 22 -1.83 1.32 0.36
C PHE A 22 -0.98 0.14 -0.12
N PHE A 23 -1.47 -0.57 -1.14
CA PHE A 23 -0.67 -1.58 -1.83
C PHE A 23 -0.58 -1.22 -3.31
N PHE A 24 0.60 -1.32 -3.89
CA PHE A 24 0.79 -1.18 -5.34
C PHE A 24 1.13 -2.54 -5.96
N ILE A 25 1.07 -2.64 -7.28
CA ILE A 25 1.43 -3.85 -8.00
C ILE A 25 2.82 -3.67 -8.58
N ASP A 26 3.79 -4.41 -8.06
CA ASP A 26 5.14 -4.47 -8.60
C ASP A 26 5.20 -5.45 -9.78
N ILE A 27 6.19 -5.25 -10.66
CA ILE A 27 6.41 -6.04 -11.87
C ILE A 27 7.59 -7.00 -11.73
N PHE A 28 8.42 -6.84 -10.70
CA PHE A 28 9.56 -7.71 -10.44
C PHE A 28 9.37 -8.56 -9.18
N PRO A 29 9.93 -9.79 -9.15
CA PRO A 29 9.97 -10.57 -7.93
C PRO A 29 10.85 -9.88 -6.88
N LEU A 30 10.57 -10.16 -5.61
CA LEU A 30 11.39 -9.69 -4.49
C LEU A 30 12.85 -10.16 -4.67
N ASP A 31 13.79 -9.20 -4.64
CA ASP A 31 15.22 -9.53 -4.67
C ASP A 31 15.64 -10.15 -3.34
N LEU A 32 15.89 -11.46 -3.34
CA LEU A 32 16.30 -12.19 -2.15
C LEU A 32 17.71 -11.83 -1.68
N LYS A 33 18.53 -11.18 -2.51
CA LYS A 33 19.91 -10.80 -2.16
C LYS A 33 19.99 -9.72 -1.08
N ILE A 34 18.89 -9.01 -0.82
CA ILE A 34 18.83 -7.97 0.22
C ILE A 34 18.70 -8.56 1.64
N PHE A 35 18.54 -9.89 1.77
CA PHE A 35 18.36 -10.57 3.05
C PHE A 35 19.60 -11.40 3.41
N ASP A 36 20.17 -11.11 4.58
CA ASP A 36 21.45 -11.71 5.00
C ASP A 36 21.30 -12.92 5.93
N THR A 37 20.08 -13.24 6.39
CA THR A 37 19.85 -14.30 7.38
C THR A 37 19.04 -15.44 6.77
N PRO A 38 19.34 -16.72 7.09
CA PRO A 38 18.57 -17.85 6.59
C PRO A 38 17.07 -17.75 6.91
N HIS A 39 16.74 -17.24 8.09
CA HIS A 39 15.36 -17.00 8.52
C HIS A 39 14.65 -15.98 7.63
N ALA A 40 15.29 -14.82 7.38
CA ALA A 40 14.71 -13.80 6.51
C ALA A 40 14.58 -14.28 5.07
N ILE A 41 15.57 -15.03 4.55
CA ILE A 41 15.52 -15.62 3.21
C ILE A 41 14.35 -16.61 3.09
N ALA A 42 14.13 -17.46 4.10
CA ALA A 42 13.02 -18.42 4.09
C ALA A 42 11.65 -17.72 4.02
N LEU A 43 11.45 -16.68 4.84
CA LEU A 43 10.24 -15.85 4.82
C LEU A 43 10.09 -15.08 3.50
N ALA A 44 11.15 -14.43 3.03
CA ALA A 44 11.14 -13.66 1.79
C ALA A 44 10.88 -14.55 0.56
N ASN A 45 11.34 -15.80 0.59
CA ASN A 45 11.11 -16.74 -0.50
C ASN A 45 9.62 -17.11 -0.63
N HIS A 46 8.86 -17.13 0.47
CA HIS A 46 7.41 -17.37 0.46
C HIS A 46 6.65 -16.30 -0.31
N ILE A 47 7.03 -15.04 -0.09
CA ILE A 47 6.40 -13.87 -0.73
C ILE A 47 7.08 -13.43 -2.02
N LYS A 48 8.10 -14.16 -2.49
CA LYS A 48 8.98 -13.73 -3.59
C LYS A 48 8.24 -13.31 -4.84
N ASN A 49 7.23 -14.08 -5.21
CA ASN A 49 6.49 -13.90 -6.46
C ASN A 49 5.19 -13.11 -6.26
N ASN A 50 4.88 -12.65 -5.05
CA ASN A 50 3.68 -11.89 -4.77
C ASN A 50 3.89 -10.42 -5.22
N PRO A 51 3.16 -9.94 -6.25
CA PRO A 51 3.36 -8.61 -6.80
C PRO A 51 2.70 -7.49 -5.97
N VAL A 52 1.80 -7.79 -5.03
CA VAL A 52 1.05 -6.75 -4.31
C VAL A 52 1.85 -6.29 -3.10
N MET A 53 2.55 -5.16 -3.24
CA MET A 53 3.52 -4.67 -2.28
C MET A 53 2.96 -3.53 -1.41
N PRO A 54 3.15 -3.55 -0.08
CA PRO A 54 2.69 -2.49 0.80
C PRO A 54 3.55 -1.23 0.67
N LEU A 55 2.90 -0.07 0.59
CA LEU A 55 3.56 1.23 0.60
C LEU A 55 2.89 2.26 1.52
N PRO A 56 3.62 2.80 2.50
CA PRO A 56 4.86 2.26 3.06
C PRO A 56 4.52 1.01 3.87
N MET A 57 5.53 0.20 4.17
CA MET A 57 5.33 -1.11 4.80
C MET A 57 4.83 -1.07 6.27
N ARG A 58 4.61 0.09 6.90
CA ARG A 58 4.09 0.31 8.28
C ARG A 58 4.38 -0.79 9.34
N VAL A 59 5.59 -1.37 9.31
CA VAL A 59 6.00 -2.46 10.22
C VAL A 59 5.90 -2.04 11.68
N ASP A 60 6.16 -0.76 11.93
CA ASP A 60 6.06 -0.15 13.25
C ASP A 60 4.66 -0.29 13.86
N ARG A 61 3.61 -0.11 13.06
CA ARG A 61 2.21 -0.18 13.50
C ARG A 61 1.76 -1.62 13.69
N VAL A 62 2.07 -2.49 12.74
CA VAL A 62 1.79 -3.95 12.82
C VAL A 62 2.44 -4.54 14.07
N PHE A 63 3.74 -4.31 14.28
CA PHE A 63 4.48 -4.88 15.41
C PHE A 63 3.96 -4.36 16.76
N ASN A 64 3.60 -3.08 16.85
CA ASN A 64 3.12 -2.48 18.09
C ASN A 64 1.63 -2.82 18.40
N GLY A 65 0.86 -3.27 17.40
CA GLY A 65 -0.60 -3.42 17.48
C GLY A 65 -1.35 -2.09 17.39
N GLU A 66 -0.75 -1.07 16.77
CA GLU A 66 -1.33 0.27 16.66
C GLU A 66 -2.07 0.45 15.34
N SER A 67 -3.18 1.17 15.31
CA SER A 67 -3.94 1.37 14.07
C SER A 67 -3.12 1.99 12.93
N SER A 68 -3.54 1.71 11.71
CA SER A 68 -3.12 2.39 10.49
C SER A 68 -4.35 2.75 9.66
N ILE A 69 -4.19 3.62 8.66
CA ILE A 69 -5.27 3.93 7.72
C ILE A 69 -4.95 3.26 6.39
N LEU A 70 -5.79 2.31 5.99
CA LEU A 70 -5.72 1.76 4.64
C LEU A 70 -6.34 2.78 3.67
N ILE A 71 -5.55 3.31 2.74
CA ILE A 71 -6.05 4.10 1.61
C ILE A 71 -6.78 3.16 0.65
N ARG A 72 -7.97 3.55 0.22
CA ARG A 72 -8.84 2.71 -0.63
C ARG A 72 -9.38 3.56 -1.79
N PRO A 73 -9.52 3.00 -2.99
CA PRO A 73 -10.33 3.60 -4.04
C PRO A 73 -11.75 3.91 -3.57
N ASN A 74 -12.32 5.01 -4.03
CA ASN A 74 -13.71 5.37 -3.73
C ASN A 74 -14.74 4.63 -4.62
N SER A 75 -14.25 3.90 -5.63
CA SER A 75 -15.04 3.20 -6.65
C SER A 75 -14.34 1.92 -7.11
N PRO A 76 -15.05 0.98 -7.75
CA PRO A 76 -14.46 -0.20 -8.35
C PRO A 76 -13.41 0.20 -9.39
N ILE A 77 -12.29 -0.52 -9.40
CA ILE A 77 -11.22 -0.32 -10.39
C ILE A 77 -11.50 -1.25 -11.56
N THR A 78 -11.92 -0.66 -12.68
CA THR A 78 -12.29 -1.40 -13.89
C THR A 78 -11.62 -0.81 -15.13
N PHE A 79 -11.30 -1.66 -16.09
CA PHE A 79 -10.78 -1.22 -17.38
C PHE A 79 -11.22 -2.16 -18.52
N PRO A 80 -11.73 -1.63 -19.65
CA PRO A 80 -12.07 -2.45 -20.82
C PRO A 80 -10.78 -2.95 -21.50
N LEU A 81 -10.51 -4.25 -21.41
CA LEU A 81 -9.29 -4.86 -21.98
C LEU A 81 -9.40 -5.02 -23.50
N ASN A 82 -10.61 -5.34 -23.98
CA ASN A 82 -11.01 -5.33 -25.38
C ASN A 82 -12.54 -5.14 -25.47
N GLU A 83 -13.13 -5.28 -26.66
CA GLU A 83 -14.57 -5.10 -26.88
C GLU A 83 -15.43 -6.02 -26.00
N SER A 84 -14.95 -7.23 -25.72
CA SER A 84 -15.71 -8.29 -25.05
C SER A 84 -15.36 -8.51 -23.58
N ILE A 85 -14.24 -7.97 -23.09
CA ILE A 85 -13.71 -8.23 -21.76
C ILE A 85 -13.51 -6.94 -20.96
N LEU A 86 -14.12 -6.89 -19.79
CA LEU A 86 -13.87 -5.92 -18.74
C LEU A 86 -12.98 -6.55 -17.65
N GLY A 87 -11.81 -5.97 -17.42
CA GLY A 87 -10.96 -6.30 -16.28
C GLY A 87 -11.42 -5.54 -15.04
N ILE A 88 -11.41 -6.21 -13.89
CA ILE A 88 -11.74 -5.59 -12.59
C ILE A 88 -10.80 -6.09 -11.51
N ILE A 89 -10.37 -5.19 -10.60
CA ILE A 89 -9.65 -5.60 -9.39
C ILE A 89 -10.66 -5.95 -8.32
N ASN A 90 -10.56 -7.18 -7.81
CA ASN A 90 -11.31 -7.65 -6.66
C ASN A 90 -10.63 -7.18 -5.35
N PRO A 91 -11.27 -6.31 -4.55
CA PRO A 91 -10.64 -5.73 -3.37
C PRO A 91 -10.21 -6.76 -2.33
N VAL A 92 -11.02 -7.80 -2.09
CA VAL A 92 -10.76 -8.75 -0.98
C VAL A 92 -9.50 -9.59 -1.24
N PRO A 93 -9.34 -10.31 -2.38
CA PRO A 93 -8.10 -11.02 -2.67
C PRO A 93 -6.90 -10.09 -2.82
N PHE A 94 -7.08 -8.88 -3.38
CA PHE A 94 -6.02 -7.90 -3.48
C PHE A 94 -5.46 -7.52 -2.09
N LEU A 95 -6.36 -7.18 -1.15
CA LEU A 95 -6.00 -6.82 0.21
C LEU A 95 -5.43 -8.01 0.99
N GLN A 96 -6.01 -9.21 0.83
CA GLN A 96 -5.51 -10.44 1.46
C GLN A 96 -4.03 -10.67 1.13
N ILE A 97 -3.69 -10.58 -0.16
CA ILE A 97 -2.34 -10.80 -0.67
C ILE A 97 -1.38 -9.68 -0.27
N GLY A 98 -1.84 -8.42 -0.31
CA GLY A 98 -1.04 -7.29 0.17
C GLY A 98 -0.74 -7.37 1.66
N ILE A 99 -1.74 -7.72 2.49
CA ILE A 99 -1.59 -7.88 3.94
C ILE A 99 -0.67 -9.06 4.25
N GLU A 100 -0.73 -10.14 3.48
CA GLU A 100 0.24 -11.24 3.60
C GLU A 100 1.67 -10.72 3.45
N ASN A 101 1.98 -10.03 2.35
CA ASN A 101 3.30 -9.41 2.15
C ASN A 101 3.70 -8.52 3.33
N LEU A 102 2.81 -7.62 3.76
CA LEU A 102 3.02 -6.74 4.89
C LEU A 102 3.40 -7.49 6.18
N LEU A 103 2.69 -8.57 6.51
CA LEU A 103 2.95 -9.34 7.72
C LEU A 103 4.26 -10.13 7.64
N PHE A 104 4.59 -10.70 6.48
CA PHE A 104 5.88 -11.35 6.26
C PHE A 104 7.04 -10.36 6.40
N PHE A 105 6.94 -9.18 5.79
CA PHE A 105 7.95 -8.13 5.96
C PHE A 105 8.05 -7.63 7.39
N ALA A 106 6.93 -7.52 8.10
CA ALA A 106 6.92 -7.15 9.50
C ALA A 106 7.62 -8.20 10.38
N GLU A 107 7.44 -9.51 10.12
CA GLU A 107 8.19 -10.57 10.81
C GLU A 107 9.69 -10.42 10.54
N ILE A 108 10.10 -10.34 9.26
CA ILE A 108 11.51 -10.20 8.86
C ILE A 108 12.15 -8.99 9.57
N ARG A 109 11.51 -7.82 9.50
CA ARG A 109 12.04 -6.58 10.08
C ARG A 109 12.04 -6.60 11.60
N SER A 110 11.05 -7.22 12.23
CA SER A 110 11.00 -7.36 13.69
C SER A 110 12.15 -8.22 14.22
N GLN A 111 12.48 -9.31 13.53
CA GLN A 111 13.64 -10.14 13.85
C GLN A 111 14.95 -9.38 13.67
N GLN A 112 15.12 -8.73 12.52
CA GLN A 112 16.34 -8.00 12.19
C GLN A 112 16.63 -6.84 13.16
N ARG A 113 15.59 -6.09 13.57
CA ARG A 113 15.78 -4.85 14.35
C ARG A 113 15.57 -5.03 15.84
N LEU A 114 14.72 -5.95 16.26
CA LEU A 114 14.31 -6.12 17.66
C LEU A 114 14.63 -7.52 18.20
N PHE A 115 15.10 -8.45 17.37
CA PHE A 115 15.35 -9.85 17.72
C PHE A 115 14.12 -10.52 18.35
N ARG A 116 12.94 -10.23 17.79
CA ARG A 116 11.65 -10.72 18.26
C ARG A 116 10.73 -11.02 17.08
N SER A 117 9.93 -12.07 17.23
CA SER A 117 8.81 -12.34 16.33
C SER A 117 7.65 -11.40 16.59
N LEU A 118 6.82 -11.25 15.57
CA LEU A 118 5.47 -10.74 15.68
C LEU A 118 4.67 -11.59 16.65
N LYS A 119 3.91 -10.89 17.51
CA LYS A 119 2.93 -11.53 18.38
C LYS A 119 1.59 -11.60 17.67
N LYS A 120 0.99 -12.78 17.64
CA LYS A 120 -0.34 -13.02 17.09
C LYS A 120 -1.37 -12.03 17.63
N GLU A 121 -1.34 -11.75 18.93
CA GLU A 121 -2.26 -10.83 19.59
C GLU A 121 -2.09 -9.41 19.06
N LYS A 122 -0.85 -8.99 18.78
CA LYS A 122 -0.55 -7.65 18.25
C LYS A 122 -0.98 -7.47 16.81
N VAL A 123 -0.81 -8.50 15.98
CA VAL A 123 -1.29 -8.46 14.60
C VAL A 123 -2.82 -8.42 14.55
N LYS A 124 -3.50 -9.19 15.42
CA LYS A 124 -4.96 -9.14 15.55
C LYS A 124 -5.44 -7.77 16.03
N GLU A 125 -4.81 -7.23 17.07
CA GLU A 125 -5.11 -5.88 17.58
C GLU A 125 -4.92 -4.81 16.49
N TRP A 126 -3.82 -4.86 15.72
CA TRP A 126 -3.59 -3.97 14.59
C TRP A 126 -4.72 -4.06 13.56
N TRP A 127 -5.10 -5.28 13.15
CA TRP A 127 -6.10 -5.46 12.11
C TRP A 127 -7.49 -5.00 12.55
N GLU A 128 -7.92 -5.39 13.74
CA GLU A 128 -9.20 -4.96 14.31
C GLU A 128 -9.29 -3.44 14.43
N ASN A 129 -8.19 -2.80 14.82
CA ASN A 129 -8.15 -1.34 14.91
C ASN A 129 -8.02 -0.65 13.55
N THR A 130 -7.60 -1.35 12.49
CA THR A 130 -7.33 -0.77 11.16
C THR A 130 -8.52 -0.94 10.21
N ARG A 131 -9.15 -2.11 10.21
CA ARG A 131 -10.20 -2.47 9.23
C ARG A 131 -11.45 -1.58 9.28
N TYR A 132 -11.73 -1.03 10.46
CA TYR A 132 -12.85 -0.11 10.71
C TYR A 132 -12.52 1.36 10.54
N LEU A 133 -11.25 1.70 10.29
CA LEU A 133 -10.86 3.09 10.06
C LEU A 133 -11.03 3.46 8.60
N TYR A 134 -11.53 4.66 8.38
CA TYR A 134 -11.55 5.34 7.10
C TYR A 134 -10.94 6.72 7.28
N GLY A 135 -9.88 7.02 6.53
CA GLY A 135 -9.34 8.37 6.43
C GLY A 135 -9.77 8.99 5.12
N ASN A 136 -10.40 10.16 5.16
CA ASN A 136 -10.73 10.91 3.96
C ASN A 136 -9.44 11.45 3.32
N LEU A 137 -8.96 10.74 2.31
CA LEU A 137 -7.69 10.97 1.64
C LEU A 137 -7.91 11.33 0.16
N HIS A 138 -8.97 12.09 -0.12
CA HIS A 138 -9.52 12.43 -1.44
C HIS A 138 -8.53 12.33 -2.62
N GLN A 139 -7.52 13.20 -2.70
CA GLN A 139 -6.58 13.18 -3.84
C GLN A 139 -5.72 11.90 -3.92
N VAL A 140 -5.32 11.36 -2.77
CA VAL A 140 -4.51 10.13 -2.71
C VAL A 140 -5.35 8.91 -3.10
N GLU A 141 -6.63 8.87 -2.75
CA GLU A 141 -7.56 7.81 -3.17
C GLU A 141 -7.77 7.81 -4.69
N GLU A 142 -7.88 9.00 -5.31
CA GLU A 142 -7.93 9.17 -6.76
C GLU A 142 -6.62 8.70 -7.43
N ASP A 143 -5.48 9.16 -6.92
CA ASP A 143 -4.17 8.75 -7.45
C ASP A 143 -3.96 7.24 -7.30
N PHE A 144 -4.37 6.66 -6.17
CA PHE A 144 -4.31 5.22 -5.97
C PHE A 144 -5.18 4.46 -6.97
N SER A 145 -6.38 4.97 -7.24
CA SER A 145 -7.26 4.42 -8.28
C SER A 145 -6.58 4.47 -9.66
N ALA A 146 -5.87 5.56 -9.97
CA ALA A 146 -5.11 5.69 -11.20
C ALA A 146 -3.94 4.70 -11.29
N PHE A 147 -3.21 4.45 -10.21
CA PHE A 147 -2.13 3.46 -10.18
C PHE A 147 -2.62 2.04 -10.49
N LEU A 148 -3.74 1.65 -9.89
CA LEU A 148 -4.35 0.35 -10.12
C LEU A 148 -4.93 0.23 -11.54
N ASN A 149 -5.59 1.27 -12.03
CA ASN A 149 -6.08 1.31 -13.41
C ASN A 149 -4.93 1.26 -14.43
N ALA A 150 -3.79 1.89 -14.15
CA ALA A 150 -2.63 1.82 -15.02
C ALA A 150 -2.17 0.37 -15.22
N TYR A 151 -2.17 -0.44 -14.17
CA TYR A 151 -1.80 -1.87 -14.26
C TYR A 151 -2.80 -2.67 -15.13
N LEU A 152 -4.11 -2.43 -14.98
CA LEU A 152 -5.12 -3.07 -15.83
C LEU A 152 -4.95 -2.65 -17.30
N TYR A 153 -4.81 -1.35 -17.54
CA TYR A 153 -4.71 -0.73 -18.86
C TYR A 153 -3.47 -1.19 -19.65
N THR A 154 -2.37 -1.44 -18.96
CA THR A 154 -1.08 -1.81 -19.59
C THR A 154 -0.85 -3.32 -19.51
N ILE A 155 -0.50 -3.82 -18.32
CA ILE A 155 0.01 -5.18 -18.12
C ILE A 155 -1.05 -6.24 -18.37
N ILE A 156 -2.22 -6.11 -17.73
CA ILE A 156 -3.29 -7.11 -17.91
C ILE A 156 -3.81 -7.08 -19.34
N LYS A 157 -4.01 -5.89 -19.91
CA LYS A 157 -4.42 -5.76 -21.31
C LYS A 157 -3.45 -6.43 -22.27
N ALA A 158 -2.15 -6.15 -22.13
CA ALA A 158 -1.13 -6.78 -22.94
C ALA A 158 -1.11 -8.31 -22.77
N LYS A 159 -1.31 -8.79 -21.54
CA LYS A 159 -1.41 -10.23 -21.27
C LYS A 159 -2.61 -10.90 -21.96
N ILE A 160 -3.77 -10.24 -21.98
CA ILE A 160 -4.99 -10.79 -22.60
C ILE A 160 -4.92 -10.74 -24.12
N ASN A 161 -4.30 -9.71 -24.69
CA ASN A 161 -4.18 -9.52 -26.13
C ASN A 161 -2.91 -10.15 -26.73
N GLU A 162 -2.12 -10.86 -25.91
CA GLU A 162 -0.83 -11.47 -26.29
C GLU A 162 0.19 -10.45 -26.85
N ASP A 163 0.16 -9.23 -26.34
CA ASP A 163 1.09 -8.15 -26.67
C ASP A 163 2.42 -8.26 -25.89
N ASP A 164 3.39 -7.42 -26.24
CA ASP A 164 4.69 -7.31 -25.57
C ASP A 164 4.56 -6.82 -24.11
N ILE A 165 4.69 -7.77 -23.17
CA ILE A 165 4.63 -7.51 -21.72
C ILE A 165 5.76 -6.59 -21.25
N THR A 166 6.95 -6.66 -21.83
CA THR A 166 8.08 -5.81 -21.44
C THR A 166 7.79 -4.36 -21.80
N LYS A 167 7.26 -4.13 -23.01
CA LYS A 167 6.83 -2.78 -23.42
C LYS A 167 5.70 -2.26 -22.54
N ALA A 168 4.73 -3.11 -22.21
CA ALA A 168 3.65 -2.75 -21.30
C ALA A 168 4.16 -2.42 -19.89
N ALA A 169 5.19 -3.13 -19.40
CA ALA A 169 5.84 -2.86 -18.12
C ALA A 169 6.55 -1.51 -18.07
N ILE A 170 7.20 -1.11 -19.17
CA ILE A 170 7.78 0.24 -19.30
C ILE A 170 6.67 1.29 -19.23
N GLU A 171 5.60 1.13 -20.02
CA GLU A 171 4.47 2.07 -20.03
C GLU A 171 3.81 2.20 -18.65
N TYR A 172 3.61 1.07 -17.95
CA TYR A 172 3.10 1.04 -16.58
C TYR A 172 3.93 1.89 -15.62
N CYS A 173 5.24 1.65 -15.60
CA CYS A 173 6.16 2.38 -14.72
C CYS A 173 6.24 3.87 -15.09
N GLU A 174 6.21 4.22 -16.37
CA GLU A 174 6.20 5.61 -16.83
C GLU A 174 4.93 6.36 -16.39
N ILE A 175 3.74 5.74 -16.50
CA ILE A 175 2.48 6.34 -16.06
C ILE A 175 2.54 6.68 -14.57
N ILE A 176 2.91 5.72 -13.72
CA ILE A 176 2.97 5.95 -12.26
C ILE A 176 4.05 6.97 -11.91
N ASN A 177 5.25 6.86 -12.50
CA ASN A 177 6.32 7.83 -12.31
C ASN A 177 5.87 9.25 -12.66
N ASN A 178 5.16 9.43 -13.78
CA ASN A 178 4.66 10.73 -14.21
C ASN A 178 3.64 11.29 -13.23
N ILE A 179 2.68 10.49 -12.76
CA ILE A 179 1.71 10.94 -11.74
C ILE A 179 2.44 11.40 -10.47
N CYS A 180 3.36 10.59 -9.94
CA CYS A 180 4.12 10.94 -8.73
C CYS A 180 4.96 12.21 -8.93
N LYS A 181 5.66 12.30 -10.06
CA LYS A 181 6.50 13.44 -10.43
C LYS A 181 5.67 14.73 -10.56
N GLU A 182 4.51 14.67 -11.21
CA GLU A 182 3.62 15.83 -11.34
C GLU A 182 3.11 16.32 -9.99
N ARG A 183 2.73 15.40 -9.08
CA ARG A 183 2.31 15.74 -7.71
C ARG A 183 3.43 16.46 -6.97
N MET A 184 4.66 15.93 -7.03
CA MET A 184 5.81 16.55 -6.38
C MET A 184 6.19 17.90 -6.98
N ILE A 185 6.22 18.04 -8.32
CA ILE A 185 6.51 19.31 -9.00
C ILE A 185 5.46 20.37 -8.67
N THR A 186 4.18 19.98 -8.68
CA THR A 186 3.08 20.90 -8.36
C THR A 186 3.13 21.31 -6.88
N ASN A 187 3.71 20.46 -6.01
CA ASN A 187 3.84 20.66 -4.57
C ASN A 187 2.52 21.08 -3.91
N LYS A 188 1.42 20.48 -4.36
CA LYS A 188 0.08 20.70 -3.80
C LYS A 188 -0.71 19.41 -3.82
N ILE A 189 -1.50 19.21 -2.79
CA ILE A 189 -2.45 18.12 -2.68
C ILE A 189 -3.80 18.66 -2.20
N LEU A 190 -4.88 18.14 -2.77
CA LEU A 190 -6.23 18.46 -2.34
C LEU A 190 -6.58 17.61 -1.12
N VAL A 191 -6.94 18.25 -0.02
CA VAL A 191 -7.43 17.60 1.20
C VAL A 191 -8.85 18.05 1.48
N GLU A 192 -9.61 17.18 2.12
CA GLU A 192 -10.99 17.45 2.51
C GLU A 192 -11.16 17.16 4.00
N ILE A 193 -11.59 18.17 4.76
CA ILE A 193 -11.82 18.08 6.20
C ILE A 193 -13.17 18.73 6.49
N LYS A 194 -14.13 17.97 7.04
CA LYS A 194 -15.47 18.48 7.36
C LYS A 194 -16.12 19.19 6.16
N ASP A 195 -16.11 18.52 5.01
CA ASP A 195 -16.57 18.99 3.69
C ASP A 195 -15.89 20.28 3.17
N THR A 196 -14.83 20.75 3.84
CA THR A 196 -14.05 21.88 3.36
C THR A 196 -12.85 21.35 2.60
N GLN A 197 -12.79 21.67 1.31
CA GLN A 197 -11.68 21.31 0.45
C GLN A 197 -10.64 22.42 0.40
N GLU A 198 -9.37 22.06 0.60
CA GLU A 198 -8.26 22.99 0.47
C GLU A 198 -7.06 22.36 -0.22
N ARG A 199 -6.25 23.19 -0.90
CA ARG A 199 -4.98 22.77 -1.49
C ARG A 199 -3.84 23.12 -0.54
N VAL A 200 -3.22 22.09 0.04
CA VAL A 200 -2.09 22.22 0.96
C VAL A 200 -0.79 21.82 0.28
N LYS A 201 0.35 22.30 0.79
CA LYS A 201 1.67 21.97 0.23
C LYS A 201 2.11 20.57 0.67
N LEU A 202 2.82 19.85 -0.20
CA LEU A 202 3.46 18.57 0.13
C LEU A 202 4.77 18.78 0.90
N TYR A 203 5.49 19.86 0.59
CA TYR A 203 6.72 20.28 1.24
C TYR A 203 6.88 21.80 1.25
N ARG A 204 7.75 22.28 2.14
CA ARG A 204 8.27 23.64 2.11
C ARG A 204 9.74 23.67 1.73
N GLU A 205 10.11 24.72 1.04
CA GLU A 205 11.51 25.03 0.71
C GLU A 205 12.11 25.91 1.79
N LYS A 206 13.32 25.58 2.22
CA LYS A 206 14.09 26.37 3.19
C LYS A 206 15.50 26.59 2.67
N THR A 207 15.91 27.84 2.52
CA THR A 207 17.29 28.18 2.20
C THR A 207 18.15 28.04 3.44
N ALA A 208 19.05 27.05 3.46
CA ALA A 208 20.01 26.83 4.52
C ALA A 208 21.39 27.36 4.09
N LYS A 209 22.00 28.20 4.94
CA LYS A 209 23.39 28.63 4.78
C LYS A 209 24.32 27.57 5.36
N ARG A 210 25.12 26.89 4.53
CA ARG A 210 26.14 25.95 4.98
C ARG A 210 27.54 26.49 4.66
N ARG A 211 28.45 26.44 5.64
CA ARG A 211 29.86 26.76 5.43
C ARG A 211 30.55 25.56 4.78
N LYS A 212 31.02 25.71 3.55
CA LYS A 212 31.89 24.72 2.88
C LYS A 212 33.27 25.35 2.72
N ARG A 213 34.29 24.75 3.34
CA ARG A 213 35.64 25.32 3.45
C ARG A 213 35.60 26.74 4.08
N LEU A 214 35.90 27.78 3.30
CA LEU A 214 35.94 29.19 3.71
C LEU A 214 34.78 30.03 3.14
N SER A 215 33.90 29.46 2.31
CA SER A 215 32.74 30.17 1.75
C SER A 215 31.41 29.69 2.36
N VAL A 216 30.46 30.62 2.47
CA VAL A 216 29.06 30.32 2.80
C VAL A 216 28.35 30.00 1.49
N VAL A 217 27.82 28.79 1.38
CA VAL A 217 27.01 28.35 0.25
C VAL A 217 25.57 28.26 0.71
N GLU A 218 24.67 28.88 -0.03
CA GLU A 218 23.23 28.73 0.17
C GLU A 218 22.76 27.46 -0.54
N LYS A 219 22.05 26.59 0.18
CA LYS A 219 21.44 25.38 -0.36
C LYS A 219 19.96 25.38 -0.03
N VAL A 220 19.11 25.13 -1.03
CA VAL A 220 17.69 24.88 -0.80
C VAL A 220 17.53 23.47 -0.24
N GLU A 221 16.84 23.37 0.89
CA GLU A 221 16.43 22.13 1.54
C GLU A 221 14.91 21.98 1.44
N TYR A 222 14.45 20.78 1.09
CA TYR A 222 13.04 20.44 1.00
C TYR A 222 12.62 19.72 2.29
N HIS A 223 11.56 20.21 2.94
CA HIS A 223 11.04 19.62 4.17
C HIS A 223 9.60 19.17 3.94
N PRO A 224 9.29 17.87 4.10
CA PRO A 224 7.93 17.36 4.00
C PRO A 224 7.00 18.09 4.98
N GLU A 225 5.79 18.39 4.53
CA GLU A 225 4.75 19.01 5.36
C GLU A 225 3.84 17.95 5.98
N LEU A 226 3.39 18.24 7.20
CA LEU A 226 2.35 17.47 7.87
C LEU A 226 1.00 18.07 7.50
N ILE A 227 0.12 17.26 6.92
CA ILE A 227 -1.23 17.70 6.55
C ILE A 227 -2.26 17.01 7.45
N ASP A 228 -3.35 17.72 7.70
CA ASP A 228 -4.47 17.22 8.48
C ASP A 228 -5.40 16.37 7.58
N ILE A 229 -5.96 15.31 8.14
CA ILE A 229 -7.00 14.48 7.52
C ILE A 229 -8.10 14.15 8.51
N GLU A 230 -9.29 13.97 7.98
CA GLU A 230 -10.42 13.48 8.73
C GLU A 230 -10.42 11.96 8.79
N VAL A 231 -10.52 11.41 10.00
CA VAL A 231 -10.51 9.97 10.26
C VAL A 231 -11.77 9.58 11.00
N PHE A 232 -12.49 8.62 10.44
CA PHE A 232 -13.70 8.03 10.98
C PHE A 232 -13.39 6.65 11.55
N ASN A 233 -13.98 6.33 12.69
CA ASN A 233 -13.90 5.01 13.30
C ASN A 233 -15.30 4.37 13.32
N PHE A 234 -15.44 3.25 12.62
CA PHE A 234 -16.71 2.54 12.46
C PHE A 234 -16.81 1.27 13.30
N SER A 235 -15.92 1.07 14.28
CA SER A 235 -15.91 -0.14 15.13
C SER A 235 -17.21 -0.33 15.91
N ASP A 236 -17.81 0.73 16.43
CA ASP A 236 -19.03 0.65 17.27
C ASP A 236 -20.32 0.44 16.45
N ASN A 237 -20.36 0.93 15.20
CA ASN A 237 -21.59 0.96 14.38
C ASN A 237 -21.56 0.01 13.18
N GLY A 238 -20.42 -0.67 12.95
CA GLY A 238 -20.15 -1.39 11.71
C GLY A 238 -19.78 -0.44 10.57
N PHE A 239 -19.09 -0.97 9.56
CA PHE A 239 -18.67 -0.17 8.40
C PHE A 239 -19.92 0.30 7.62
N PRO A 240 -20.06 1.59 7.27
CA PRO A 240 -21.25 2.11 6.62
C PRO A 240 -21.51 1.43 5.28
N LYS A 241 -22.78 1.41 4.84
CA LYS A 241 -23.11 0.93 3.50
C LYS A 241 -22.64 1.95 2.47
N GLN A 242 -22.38 1.50 1.26
CA GLN A 242 -21.91 2.34 0.17
C GLN A 242 -22.75 3.62 -0.06
N MET A 243 -24.08 3.52 0.08
CA MET A 243 -24.98 4.68 -0.09
C MET A 243 -24.76 5.76 0.98
N ASP A 244 -24.24 5.41 2.16
CA ASP A 244 -23.97 6.35 3.25
C ASP A 244 -22.75 7.24 2.93
N PHE A 245 -21.76 6.71 2.20
CA PHE A 245 -20.62 7.49 1.70
C PHE A 245 -21.06 8.51 0.64
N LYS A 246 -21.98 8.14 -0.25
CA LYS A 246 -22.47 9.03 -1.33
C LYS A 246 -23.34 10.17 -0.85
N ASN A 247 -24.14 9.94 0.19
CA ASN A 247 -25.12 10.92 0.68
C ASN A 247 -24.57 11.90 1.73
N SER A 248 -23.25 11.95 1.93
CA SER A 248 -22.62 12.74 3.01
C SER A 248 -23.13 12.38 4.42
N ASN A 249 -23.69 11.17 4.60
CA ASN A 249 -24.18 10.69 5.89
C ASN A 249 -23.04 10.37 6.87
N LEU A 250 -21.78 10.45 6.42
CA LEU A 250 -20.59 10.36 7.25
C LEU A 250 -20.60 11.37 8.41
N LYS A 251 -21.29 12.51 8.25
CA LYS A 251 -21.48 13.53 9.31
C LYS A 251 -22.15 12.99 10.58
N ASN A 252 -22.92 11.91 10.45
CA ASN A 252 -23.56 11.27 11.59
C ASN A 252 -22.58 10.45 12.44
N TYR A 253 -21.35 10.24 11.94
CA TYR A 253 -20.29 9.53 12.63
C TYR A 253 -19.29 10.53 13.21
N GLY A 254 -18.81 10.26 14.43
CA GLY A 254 -17.74 11.03 15.03
C GLY A 254 -16.45 10.87 14.23
N SER A 255 -15.83 12.00 13.86
CA SER A 255 -14.52 12.03 13.22
C SER A 255 -13.46 12.68 14.13
N ILE A 256 -12.22 12.31 13.92
CA ILE A 256 -11.05 12.97 14.52
C ILE A 256 -10.16 13.53 13.41
N VAL A 257 -9.41 14.58 13.73
CA VAL A 257 -8.37 15.10 12.83
C VAL A 257 -7.03 14.49 13.21
N ALA A 258 -6.36 13.85 12.26
CA ALA A 258 -5.03 13.27 12.41
C ALA A 258 -4.07 13.81 11.36
N LYS A 259 -2.77 13.64 11.57
CA LYS A 259 -1.73 14.17 10.68
C LYS A 259 -1.08 13.06 9.87
N TYR A 260 -0.63 13.36 8.65
CA TYR A 260 0.27 12.48 7.92
C TYR A 260 1.17 13.25 6.95
N ILE A 261 2.15 12.55 6.36
CA ILE A 261 3.11 13.11 5.41
C ILE A 261 2.87 12.46 4.03
N PRO A 262 2.08 13.08 3.14
CA PRO A 262 1.74 12.52 1.82
C PRO A 262 2.95 12.38 0.90
N LEU A 263 3.92 13.30 0.99
CA LEU A 263 5.09 13.32 0.11
C LEU A 263 5.82 11.97 0.08
N LEU A 264 5.94 11.32 1.24
CA LEU A 264 6.66 10.04 1.35
C LEU A 264 6.02 8.94 0.49
N LEU A 265 4.70 8.97 0.29
CA LEU A 265 4.01 7.99 -0.56
C LEU A 265 4.45 8.14 -2.02
N TYR A 266 4.49 9.37 -2.52
CA TYR A 266 4.84 9.66 -3.91
C TYR A 266 6.33 9.50 -4.15
N ASP A 267 7.18 9.91 -3.20
CA ASP A 267 8.63 9.78 -3.27
C ASP A 267 9.03 8.29 -3.32
N ASP A 268 8.55 7.49 -2.36
CA ASP A 268 8.85 6.06 -2.31
C ASP A 268 8.32 5.31 -3.55
N LEU A 269 7.09 5.62 -4.01
CA LEU A 269 6.52 4.96 -5.19
C LEU A 269 7.28 5.36 -6.47
N GLN A 270 7.66 6.63 -6.60
CA GLN A 270 8.45 7.09 -7.73
C GLN A 270 9.81 6.36 -7.77
N GLU A 271 10.49 6.24 -6.62
CA GLU A 271 11.75 5.51 -6.53
C GLU A 271 11.60 4.05 -7.00
N CYS A 272 10.53 3.37 -6.56
CA CYS A 272 10.22 2.02 -7.03
C CYS A 272 10.07 1.97 -8.56
N MET A 273 9.30 2.89 -9.15
CA MET A 273 9.09 2.91 -10.62
C MET A 273 10.37 3.22 -11.39
N LEU A 274 11.21 4.15 -10.89
CA LEU A 274 12.49 4.48 -11.50
C LEU A 274 13.48 3.31 -11.42
N GLN A 275 13.51 2.60 -10.29
CA GLN A 275 14.30 1.37 -10.15
C GLN A 275 13.84 0.31 -11.15
N ASN A 276 12.52 0.12 -11.28
CA ASN A 276 11.95 -0.85 -12.22
C ASN A 276 12.29 -0.51 -13.68
N LEU A 277 12.20 0.76 -14.07
CA LEU A 277 12.64 1.22 -15.40
C LEU A 277 14.12 0.90 -15.65
N ALA A 278 14.99 1.17 -14.67
CA ALA A 278 16.41 0.86 -14.80
C ALA A 278 16.70 -0.65 -14.92
N LEU A 279 15.88 -1.50 -14.29
CA LEU A 279 15.98 -2.96 -14.43
C LEU A 279 15.47 -3.45 -15.80
N LEU A 280 14.38 -2.87 -16.30
CA LEU A 280 13.83 -3.13 -17.62
C LEU A 280 14.84 -2.79 -18.74
N GLU A 281 15.51 -1.64 -18.63
CA GLU A 281 16.55 -1.21 -19.58
C GLU A 281 17.73 -2.20 -19.66
N LYS A 282 18.09 -2.82 -18.54
CA LYS A 282 19.20 -3.77 -18.47
C LYS A 282 18.81 -5.20 -18.87
N ASN A 283 17.51 -5.52 -18.88
CA ASN A 283 16.98 -6.85 -19.14
C ASN A 283 17.61 -7.95 -18.26
N GLU A 284 17.92 -7.61 -17.00
CA GLU A 284 18.67 -8.47 -16.06
C GLU A 284 17.77 -9.41 -15.23
N VAL A 285 16.49 -9.06 -15.10
CA VAL A 285 15.55 -9.75 -14.19
C VAL A 285 14.28 -10.11 -14.96
N ALA A 286 13.79 -11.33 -14.77
CA ALA A 286 12.52 -11.75 -15.35
C ALA A 286 11.34 -11.06 -14.65
N LEU A 287 10.39 -10.58 -15.46
CA LEU A 287 9.14 -10.01 -14.97
C LEU A 287 8.27 -11.07 -14.30
N LEU A 288 7.48 -10.64 -13.31
CA LEU A 288 6.41 -11.44 -12.75
C LEU A 288 5.35 -11.72 -13.82
N ASN A 289 4.87 -12.96 -13.86
CA ASN A 289 3.80 -13.34 -14.78
C ASN A 289 2.46 -12.77 -14.26
N PRO A 290 1.78 -11.90 -15.02
CA PRO A 290 0.50 -11.30 -14.59
C PRO A 290 -0.61 -12.33 -14.36
N SER A 291 -0.46 -13.54 -14.89
CA SER A 291 -1.40 -14.66 -14.69
C SER A 291 -1.59 -14.99 -13.21
N LEU A 292 -0.58 -14.75 -12.37
CA LEU A 292 -0.69 -14.97 -10.92
C LEU A 292 -1.84 -14.17 -10.29
N LEU A 293 -2.10 -12.95 -10.77
CA LEU A 293 -3.20 -12.13 -10.27
C LEU A 293 -4.56 -12.63 -10.76
N LEU A 294 -4.62 -13.24 -11.94
CA LEU A 294 -5.83 -13.88 -12.46
C LEU A 294 -6.13 -15.17 -11.70
N GLU A 295 -5.12 -16.02 -11.50
CA GLU A 295 -5.20 -17.29 -10.78
C GLU A 295 -5.64 -17.12 -9.33
N ASN A 296 -5.19 -16.04 -8.68
CA ASN A 296 -5.57 -15.72 -7.30
C ASN A 296 -6.84 -14.86 -7.19
N ASN A 297 -7.60 -14.69 -8.28
CA ASN A 297 -8.83 -13.89 -8.32
C ASN A 297 -8.65 -12.43 -7.88
N VAL A 298 -7.44 -11.90 -7.94
CA VAL A 298 -7.15 -10.48 -7.69
C VAL A 298 -7.66 -9.64 -8.85
N VAL A 299 -7.42 -10.10 -10.07
CA VAL A 299 -8.00 -9.53 -11.28
C VAL A 299 -9.01 -10.52 -11.83
N LEU A 300 -10.24 -10.06 -12.06
CA LEU A 300 -11.30 -10.87 -12.67
C LEU A 300 -11.55 -10.37 -14.10
N LEU A 301 -11.93 -11.30 -14.97
CA LEU A 301 -12.32 -11.03 -16.35
C LEU A 301 -13.82 -11.23 -16.47
N LEU A 302 -14.55 -10.15 -16.73
CA LEU A 302 -16.00 -10.16 -16.90
C LEU A 302 -16.34 -9.93 -18.38
N GLY A 303 -17.40 -10.58 -18.88
CA GLY A 303 -17.90 -10.27 -20.21
C GLY A 303 -18.53 -8.88 -20.24
N SER A 304 -18.11 -8.02 -21.17
CA SER A 304 -18.53 -6.61 -21.25
C SER A 304 -20.06 -6.46 -21.34
N GLU A 305 -20.74 -7.39 -22.03
CA GLU A 305 -22.20 -7.39 -22.17
C GLU A 305 -22.96 -7.78 -20.89
N LYS A 306 -22.28 -8.41 -19.92
CA LYS A 306 -22.87 -8.89 -18.66
C LYS A 306 -22.53 -8.00 -17.47
N ALA A 307 -21.70 -6.98 -17.66
CA ALA A 307 -21.32 -6.05 -16.60
C ALA A 307 -22.36 -4.93 -16.49
N GLU A 308 -23.55 -5.24 -15.96
CA GLU A 308 -24.47 -4.18 -15.54
C GLU A 308 -23.85 -3.38 -14.38
N SER A 309 -24.18 -2.09 -14.28
CA SER A 309 -23.69 -1.24 -13.18
C SER A 309 -24.07 -1.79 -11.79
N SER A 310 -25.16 -2.54 -11.73
CA SER A 310 -25.65 -3.28 -10.55
C SER A 310 -24.66 -4.35 -10.06
N ASP A 311 -24.00 -5.06 -10.98
CA ASP A 311 -23.09 -6.18 -10.67
C ASP A 311 -21.71 -5.72 -10.18
N LEU A 312 -21.32 -4.49 -10.51
CA LEU A 312 -20.04 -3.90 -10.07
C LEU A 312 -20.07 -3.48 -8.59
N HIS A 313 -21.25 -3.39 -7.97
CA HIS A 313 -21.39 -2.96 -6.58
C HIS A 313 -20.68 -3.85 -5.56
N LYS A 314 -20.51 -5.14 -5.85
CA LYS A 314 -19.79 -6.07 -4.96
C LYS A 314 -18.28 -5.86 -4.92
N TYR A 315 -17.73 -5.04 -5.83
CA TYR A 315 -16.30 -4.75 -5.91
C TYR A 315 -15.96 -3.32 -5.45
N PHE A 316 -16.85 -2.67 -4.70
CA PHE A 316 -16.50 -1.43 -4.01
C PHE A 316 -15.51 -1.72 -2.88
N TRP A 317 -14.51 -0.83 -2.74
CA TRP A 317 -13.47 -0.96 -1.73
C TRP A 317 -13.87 -0.39 -0.36
N LEU A 318 -14.90 0.46 -0.34
CA LEU A 318 -15.51 1.00 0.87
C LEU A 318 -16.52 -0.02 1.43
N SER A 319 -16.01 -1.16 1.87
CA SER A 319 -16.75 -2.26 2.47
C SER A 319 -16.15 -2.66 3.82
N ASP A 320 -16.89 -3.50 4.56
CA ASP A 320 -16.28 -4.23 5.65
C ASP A 320 -15.20 -5.17 5.09
N LEU A 321 -14.07 -5.27 5.80
CA LEU A 321 -12.96 -6.13 5.40
C LEU A 321 -12.94 -7.40 6.26
N ASN A 322 -14.11 -7.92 6.63
CA ASN A 322 -14.22 -9.13 7.46
C ASN A 322 -13.71 -10.38 6.74
N GLU A 323 -13.73 -10.37 5.41
CA GLU A 323 -13.30 -11.50 4.58
C GLU A 323 -11.78 -11.71 4.57
N VAL A 324 -10.98 -10.73 5.02
CA VAL A 324 -9.52 -10.88 5.13
C VAL A 324 -9.17 -11.84 6.26
N ASN A 325 -8.56 -12.97 5.92
CA ASN A 325 -8.19 -14.03 6.84
C ASN A 325 -6.78 -13.83 7.43
N ILE A 326 -6.69 -13.02 8.48
CA ILE A 326 -5.45 -12.78 9.23
C ILE A 326 -4.90 -14.05 9.88
N GLU A 327 -5.78 -14.93 10.35
CA GLU A 327 -5.37 -16.17 11.03
C GLU A 327 -4.66 -17.14 10.06
N GLY A 328 -5.15 -17.23 8.82
CA GLY A 328 -4.51 -17.98 7.74
C GLY A 328 -3.11 -17.48 7.44
N ILE A 329 -2.92 -16.15 7.34
CA ILE A 329 -1.61 -15.53 7.10
C ILE A 329 -0.63 -15.85 8.24
N LEU A 330 -1.06 -15.71 9.49
CA LEU A 330 -0.20 -15.98 10.65
C LEU A 330 0.22 -17.46 10.74
N THR A 331 -0.66 -18.37 10.32
CA THR A 331 -0.36 -19.80 10.21
C THR A 331 0.70 -20.04 9.14
N SER A 332 0.55 -19.42 7.96
CA SER A 332 1.51 -19.47 6.86
C SER A 332 2.91 -19.03 7.30
N ILE A 333 3.03 -17.86 7.97
CA ILE A 333 4.31 -17.37 8.51
C ILE A 333 4.96 -18.40 9.45
N THR A 334 4.17 -19.02 10.34
CA THR A 334 4.68 -20.01 11.29
C THR A 334 5.22 -21.26 10.58
N GLN A 335 4.52 -21.71 9.53
CA GLN A 335 4.92 -22.87 8.71
C GLN A 335 6.19 -22.60 7.91
N SER A 336 6.36 -21.39 7.35
CA SER A 336 7.57 -21.01 6.63
C SER A 336 8.83 -21.04 7.52
N ILE A 337 8.68 -20.79 8.82
CA ILE A 337 9.78 -20.80 9.80
C ILE A 337 10.08 -22.21 10.29
N ASN A 338 9.06 -23.06 10.44
CA ASN A 338 9.17 -24.42 10.99
C ASN A 338 8.57 -25.46 10.04
N PRO A 339 9.23 -25.82 8.92
CA PRO A 339 8.68 -26.73 7.91
C PRO A 339 8.51 -28.20 8.37
N LYS A 340 8.67 -28.52 9.67
CA LYS A 340 8.76 -29.88 10.21
C LYS A 340 7.53 -30.38 11.00
N SER A 341 6.37 -29.74 10.94
CA SER A 341 5.19 -30.17 11.72
C SER A 341 4.21 -31.13 11.03
N ASP A 342 4.22 -31.27 9.69
CA ASP A 342 3.21 -32.07 8.96
C ASP A 342 3.76 -33.35 8.30
N THR A 343 4.72 -34.01 8.94
CA THR A 343 5.06 -35.42 8.62
C THR A 343 4.81 -36.30 9.83
N ARG A 344 3.53 -36.54 10.12
CA ARG A 344 3.07 -37.78 10.73
C ARG A 344 1.92 -38.31 9.87
N ILE A 345 2.29 -39.15 8.91
CA ILE A 345 1.39 -40.10 8.24
C ILE A 345 1.00 -41.17 9.26
#